data_AF-A0A0F8Y9A1-F1
#
_entry.id   AF-A0A0F8Y9A1-F1
#
_cell.length_a   1.000
_cell.length_b   1.000
_cell.length_c   1.000
_cell.angle_alpha   90.00
_cell.angle_beta   90.00
_cell.angle_gamma   90.00
#
_symmetry.space_group_name_H-M   'P 1'
#
loop_
_entity.id
_entity.type
_entity.pdbx_description
1 polymer ?
#
loop_
_entity_poly.entity_id
_entity_poly.type
_entity_poly.pdbx_seq_one_letter_code
_entity_poly.pdbx_strand_id
1 'polypeptide(L)'
;LEPTDCWEGHPYLFINYTFPGMLPGKPPFRLSHLETSPDRAWRYGNEGGVPASQIINEYGWLWLNRDGSPTTMTDGLYQSLLGPEATVAQRRELFSRYLAALTEYWRSRRTCAGVQHFCGLGYSRPTEPRGQTSDHFIDMEKLILEPTFEKYVRDAFMPVGVCIDYWKEELTSGTDTMDVPVIVINDLGKSWEGKLTLSLLQGKRTLWKKSMNMKVDAVGKETGRFDVKIPADPAAYQLIAELATVDGNTVRSLRDINVVRCNLAQGKPVTASSSSSEARS
;
A
#
# COMPACT_ATOMS: atom_id res chain seq x y z
N LEU A 1 -30.99 5.31 -4.88
CA LEU A 1 -30.31 4.02 -5.05
C LEU A 1 -31.14 3.03 -4.26
N GLU A 2 -31.76 2.11 -4.97
CA GLU A 2 -32.52 0.99 -4.42
C GLU A 2 -31.55 -0.04 -3.80
N PRO A 3 -32.02 -0.92 -2.89
CA PRO A 3 -31.16 -1.93 -2.25
C PRO A 3 -30.45 -2.89 -3.23
N THR A 4 -31.01 -3.07 -4.43
CA THR A 4 -30.44 -3.94 -5.48
C THR A 4 -29.49 -3.20 -6.42
N ASP A 5 -29.36 -1.89 -6.29
CA ASP A 5 -28.44 -1.13 -7.14
C ASP A 5 -26.99 -1.46 -6.77
N CYS A 6 -26.11 -1.40 -7.76
CA CYS A 6 -24.68 -1.33 -7.55
C CYS A 6 -24.20 0.10 -7.80
N TRP A 7 -23.12 0.51 -7.12
CA TRP A 7 -22.51 1.81 -7.37
C TRP A 7 -20.99 1.74 -7.32
N GLU A 8 -20.35 2.67 -8.04
CA GLU A 8 -18.91 2.75 -8.18
C GLU A 8 -18.28 3.61 -7.08
N GLY A 9 -17.41 2.98 -6.29
CA GLY A 9 -16.63 3.62 -5.24
C GLY A 9 -15.26 4.03 -5.74
N HIS A 10 -14.95 5.32 -5.68
CA HIS A 10 -13.64 5.84 -6.06
C HIS A 10 -12.93 6.47 -4.86
N PRO A 11 -12.14 5.70 -4.09
CA PRO A 11 -11.33 6.23 -3.03
C PRO A 11 -10.14 6.97 -3.66
N TYR A 12 -10.38 8.23 -4.01
CA TYR A 12 -9.45 9.17 -4.63
C TYR A 12 -8.31 9.62 -3.69
N LEU A 13 -7.56 8.67 -3.15
CA LEU A 13 -6.54 8.90 -2.12
C LEU A 13 -5.43 9.84 -2.62
N PHE A 14 -5.06 9.74 -3.90
CA PHE A 14 -3.97 10.52 -4.48
C PHE A 14 -4.39 11.88 -5.04
N ILE A 15 -5.65 12.25 -4.93
CA ILE A 15 -6.20 13.32 -5.78
C ILE A 15 -5.65 14.71 -5.46
N ASN A 16 -5.18 14.92 -4.23
CA ASN A 16 -4.49 16.14 -3.83
C ASN A 16 -3.11 16.32 -4.51
N TYR A 17 -2.50 15.27 -5.06
CA TYR A 17 -1.29 15.39 -5.88
C TYR A 17 -1.58 16.07 -7.22
N THR A 18 -2.78 15.85 -7.76
CA THR A 18 -3.18 16.45 -9.04
C THR A 18 -3.91 17.76 -8.86
N PHE A 19 -4.86 17.80 -7.94
CA PHE A 19 -5.73 18.95 -7.68
C PHE A 19 -5.53 19.39 -6.22
N PRO A 20 -4.46 20.17 -5.95
CA PRO A 20 -4.17 20.64 -4.60
C PRO A 20 -5.39 21.30 -3.96
N GLY A 21 -5.73 20.88 -2.73
CA GLY A 21 -6.86 21.42 -1.97
C GLY A 21 -8.22 20.79 -2.27
N MET A 22 -8.31 19.82 -3.19
CA MET A 22 -9.60 19.15 -3.47
C MET A 22 -10.11 18.28 -2.32
N LEU A 23 -9.20 17.80 -1.47
CA LEU A 23 -9.49 17.32 -0.12
C LEU A 23 -8.89 18.31 0.89
N PRO A 24 -9.62 19.37 1.31
CA PRO A 24 -9.12 20.39 2.21
C PRO A 24 -8.62 19.80 3.53
N GLY A 25 -7.47 20.28 4.01
CA GLY A 25 -6.87 19.84 5.27
C GLY A 25 -6.27 18.43 5.26
N LYS A 26 -6.34 17.69 4.15
CA LYS A 26 -5.70 16.38 4.03
C LYS A 26 -4.30 16.50 3.40
N PRO A 27 -3.24 15.96 4.04
CA PRO A 27 -1.92 15.93 3.43
C PRO A 27 -1.91 15.03 2.18
N PRO A 28 -0.91 15.20 1.28
CA PRO A 28 -0.69 14.27 0.18
C PRO A 28 -0.56 12.82 0.69
N PHE A 29 -1.22 11.89 0.03
CA PHE A 29 -1.40 10.54 0.55
C PHE A 29 -0.11 9.70 0.57
N ARG A 30 0.10 8.99 1.68
CA ARG A 30 1.07 7.90 1.82
C ARG A 30 0.38 6.64 2.35
N LEU A 31 0.99 5.47 2.16
CA LEU A 31 0.41 4.21 2.62
C LEU A 31 0.16 4.20 4.13
N SER A 32 0.98 4.90 4.93
CA SER A 32 0.76 5.06 6.37
C SER A 32 -0.56 5.70 6.76
N HIS A 33 -1.22 6.45 5.87
CA HIS A 33 -2.56 6.95 6.13
C HIS A 33 -3.63 5.85 6.13
N LEU A 34 -3.34 4.65 5.61
CA LEU A 34 -4.26 3.52 5.68
C LEU A 34 -4.44 2.98 7.10
N GLU A 35 -3.52 3.27 8.02
CA GLU A 35 -3.62 2.94 9.46
C GLU A 35 -4.91 3.49 10.09
N THR A 36 -5.34 4.68 9.65
CA THR A 36 -6.52 5.39 10.17
C THR A 36 -7.59 5.60 9.11
N SER A 37 -7.39 5.07 7.90
CA SER A 37 -8.38 5.17 6.83
C SER A 37 -9.60 4.31 7.12
N PRO A 38 -10.80 4.76 6.72
CA PRO A 38 -12.00 3.94 6.86
C PRO A 38 -11.89 2.69 5.99
N ASP A 39 -12.42 1.60 6.51
CA ASP A 39 -12.49 0.30 5.84
C ASP A 39 -13.49 0.26 4.68
N ARG A 40 -14.28 1.32 4.48
CA ARG A 40 -15.23 1.50 3.38
C ARG A 40 -14.79 2.63 2.46
N ALA A 41 -14.87 2.39 1.15
CA ALA A 41 -14.59 3.45 0.18
C ALA A 41 -15.71 4.49 0.21
N TRP A 42 -15.30 5.75 0.17
CA TRP A 42 -16.20 6.90 0.16
C TRP A 42 -16.74 7.20 -1.23
N ARG A 43 -17.92 7.82 -1.30
CA ARG A 43 -18.38 8.52 -2.50
C ARG A 43 -18.27 10.02 -2.29
N TYR A 44 -17.52 10.72 -3.14
CA TYR A 44 -17.55 12.19 -3.14
C TYR A 44 -19.00 12.69 -3.31
N GLY A 45 -19.49 13.45 -2.34
CA GLY A 45 -20.86 13.99 -2.33
C GLY A 45 -21.96 13.06 -1.76
N ASN A 46 -21.62 11.92 -1.14
CA ASN A 46 -22.62 11.10 -0.45
C ASN A 46 -22.06 10.46 0.83
N GLU A 47 -22.02 11.29 1.89
CA GLU A 47 -21.52 10.94 3.22
C GLU A 47 -22.44 9.96 3.98
N GLY A 48 -23.69 9.84 3.50
CA GLY A 48 -24.79 9.18 4.21
C GLY A 48 -24.87 7.67 4.09
N GLY A 49 -23.97 7.03 3.32
CA GLY A 49 -23.92 5.57 3.18
C GLY A 49 -25.18 5.01 2.53
N VAL A 50 -25.15 4.78 1.23
CA VAL A 50 -26.26 4.10 0.57
C VAL A 50 -26.15 2.59 0.87
N PRO A 51 -27.24 1.89 1.25
CA PRO A 51 -27.25 0.44 1.50
C PRO A 51 -27.07 -0.42 0.24
N ALA A 52 -26.54 0.15 -0.85
CA ALA A 52 -26.35 -0.48 -2.15
C ALA A 52 -24.96 -1.13 -2.25
N SER A 53 -24.86 -2.20 -3.05
CA SER A 53 -23.60 -2.93 -3.27
C SER A 53 -22.55 -2.01 -3.90
N GLN A 54 -21.37 -1.92 -3.29
CA GLN A 54 -20.26 -1.09 -3.79
C GLN A 54 -19.25 -1.91 -4.58
N ILE A 55 -18.86 -1.43 -5.76
CA ILE A 55 -17.68 -1.90 -6.50
C ILE A 55 -16.62 -0.81 -6.46
N ILE A 56 -15.44 -1.10 -5.93
CA ILE A 56 -14.30 -0.20 -5.94
C ILE A 56 -13.53 -0.44 -7.23
N ASN A 57 -13.76 0.37 -8.26
CA ASN A 57 -13.18 0.21 -9.58
C ASN A 57 -12.01 1.18 -9.87
N GLU A 58 -11.94 2.34 -9.21
CA GLU A 58 -10.88 3.33 -9.44
C GLU A 58 -10.24 3.79 -8.13
N TYR A 59 -9.14 3.12 -7.76
CA TYR A 59 -8.43 3.36 -6.48
C TYR A 59 -6.91 3.53 -6.65
N GLY A 60 -6.36 3.23 -7.83
CA GLY A 60 -4.91 3.25 -8.09
C GLY A 60 -4.35 4.66 -8.28
N TRP A 61 -4.86 5.43 -9.24
CA TRP A 61 -4.45 6.83 -9.55
C TRP A 61 -2.92 7.04 -9.70
N LEU A 62 -2.22 6.03 -10.18
CA LEU A 62 -0.75 5.96 -10.26
C LEU A 62 -0.27 5.79 -11.71
N TRP A 63 -1.12 6.09 -12.70
CA TRP A 63 -0.89 5.76 -14.11
C TRP A 63 0.45 6.25 -14.68
N LEU A 64 1.11 5.37 -15.42
CA LEU A 64 2.27 5.67 -16.25
C LEU A 64 1.94 5.31 -17.69
N ASN A 65 2.44 6.09 -18.65
CA ASN A 65 2.44 5.66 -20.04
C ASN A 65 3.30 4.40 -20.21
N ARG A 66 3.15 3.70 -21.33
CA ARG A 66 3.86 2.43 -21.58
C ARG A 66 5.39 2.57 -21.59
N ASP A 67 5.89 3.74 -21.97
CA ASP A 67 7.31 4.10 -21.88
C ASP A 67 7.80 4.40 -20.45
N GLY A 68 6.89 4.44 -19.48
CA GLY A 68 7.17 4.75 -18.08
C GLY A 68 7.12 6.23 -17.73
N SER A 69 6.83 7.12 -18.68
CA SER A 69 6.56 8.55 -18.40
C SER A 69 5.26 8.73 -17.60
N PRO A 70 5.16 9.73 -16.71
CA PRO A 70 3.93 9.97 -16.00
C PRO A 70 2.85 10.51 -16.94
N THR A 71 1.59 10.21 -16.61
CA THR A 71 0.43 10.84 -17.24
C THR A 71 0.21 12.25 -16.67
N THR A 72 -0.61 13.06 -17.33
CA THR A 72 -0.95 14.41 -16.84
C THR A 72 -1.60 14.41 -15.45
N MET A 73 -2.18 13.28 -15.02
CA MET A 73 -2.77 13.17 -13.69
C MET A 73 -1.76 12.82 -12.60
N THR A 74 -0.56 12.39 -12.97
CA THR A 74 0.40 11.76 -12.03
C THR A 74 1.76 12.43 -11.98
N ASP A 75 2.00 13.49 -12.75
CA ASP A 75 3.28 14.22 -12.75
C ASP A 75 3.67 14.66 -11.33
N GLY A 76 2.78 15.39 -10.65
CA GLY A 76 3.01 15.89 -9.29
C GLY A 76 3.13 14.78 -8.23
N LEU A 77 2.48 13.64 -8.46
CA LEU A 77 2.54 12.47 -7.58
C LEU A 77 3.96 11.91 -7.56
N TYR A 78 4.52 11.59 -8.72
CA TYR A 78 5.85 10.97 -8.79
C TYR A 78 6.95 11.91 -8.37
N GLN A 79 6.86 13.19 -8.73
CA GLN A 79 7.81 14.20 -8.26
C GLN A 79 7.80 14.31 -6.73
N SER A 80 6.63 14.24 -6.09
CA SER A 80 6.53 14.34 -4.64
C SER A 80 6.97 13.07 -3.90
N LEU A 81 6.69 11.88 -4.44
CA LEU A 81 7.00 10.61 -3.76
C LEU A 81 8.44 10.12 -4.01
N LEU A 82 9.00 10.38 -5.19
CA LEU A 82 10.30 9.87 -5.61
C LEU A 82 11.34 10.96 -5.91
N GLY A 83 10.91 12.22 -5.98
CA GLY A 83 11.74 13.34 -6.42
C GLY A 83 11.72 13.54 -7.94
N PRO A 84 12.22 14.70 -8.43
CA PRO A 84 12.18 15.06 -9.85
C PRO A 84 13.03 14.14 -10.74
N GLU A 85 14.08 13.52 -10.20
CA GLU A 85 15.02 12.66 -10.94
C GLU A 85 14.62 11.18 -10.95
N ALA A 86 13.35 10.88 -10.62
CA ALA A 86 12.87 9.50 -10.53
C ALA A 86 12.99 8.75 -11.86
N THR A 87 13.73 7.64 -11.85
CA THR A 87 13.87 6.76 -13.00
C THR A 87 12.56 6.05 -13.34
N VAL A 88 12.44 5.55 -14.58
CA VAL A 88 11.29 4.72 -15.00
C VAL A 88 11.13 3.49 -14.12
N ALA A 89 12.24 2.84 -13.75
CA ALA A 89 12.21 1.65 -12.89
C ALA A 89 11.63 1.97 -11.51
N GLN A 90 12.06 3.06 -10.87
CA GLN A 90 11.54 3.49 -9.56
C GLN A 90 10.04 3.81 -9.62
N ARG A 91 9.59 4.48 -10.69
CA ARG A 91 8.17 4.79 -10.89
C ARG A 91 7.32 3.53 -11.07
N ARG A 92 7.75 2.59 -11.91
CA ARG A 92 7.05 1.32 -12.13
C ARG A 92 6.99 0.47 -10.87
N GLU A 93 8.09 0.42 -10.10
CA GLU A 93 8.12 -0.28 -8.84
C GLU A 93 7.18 0.37 -7.80
N LEU A 94 7.20 1.71 -7.66
CA LEU A 94 6.27 2.40 -6.78
C LEU A 94 4.81 2.16 -7.18
N PHE A 95 4.47 2.31 -8.47
CA PHE A 95 3.12 2.05 -8.98
C PHE A 95 2.67 0.65 -8.58
N SER A 96 3.43 -0.36 -8.97
CA SER A 96 3.05 -1.76 -8.79
C SER A 96 2.90 -2.13 -7.31
N ARG A 97 3.80 -1.63 -6.44
CA ARG A 97 3.75 -1.92 -5.01
C ARG A 97 2.62 -1.18 -4.29
N TYR A 98 2.39 0.09 -4.61
CA TYR A 98 1.28 0.85 -4.03
C TYR A 98 -0.07 0.28 -4.50
N LEU A 99 -0.19 -0.06 -5.79
CA LEU A 99 -1.40 -0.66 -6.32
C LEU A 99 -1.68 -2.03 -5.70
N ALA A 100 -0.66 -2.89 -5.55
CA ALA A 100 -0.79 -4.16 -4.84
C ALA A 100 -1.27 -3.95 -3.39
N ALA A 101 -0.62 -3.04 -2.64
CA ALA A 101 -0.98 -2.75 -1.25
C ALA A 101 -2.42 -2.21 -1.12
N LEU A 102 -2.86 -1.34 -2.03
CA LEU A 102 -4.24 -0.84 -2.04
C LEU A 102 -5.24 -1.93 -2.39
N THR A 103 -4.90 -2.81 -3.35
CA THR A 103 -5.73 -3.96 -3.71
C THR A 103 -5.91 -4.89 -2.52
N GLU A 104 -4.81 -5.22 -1.83
CA GLU A 104 -4.81 -6.01 -0.59
C GLU A 104 -5.65 -5.34 0.50
N TYR A 105 -5.49 -4.02 0.71
CA TYR A 105 -6.25 -3.26 1.69
C TYR A 105 -7.75 -3.43 1.46
N TRP A 106 -8.26 -3.04 0.27
CA TRP A 106 -9.69 -3.08 -0.02
C TRP A 106 -10.25 -4.51 0.01
N ARG A 107 -9.55 -5.50 -0.55
CA ARG A 107 -10.00 -6.90 -0.54
C ARG A 107 -10.06 -7.48 0.88
N SER A 108 -9.07 -7.18 1.73
CA SER A 108 -8.97 -7.73 3.08
C SER A 108 -10.07 -7.28 4.03
N ARG A 109 -10.75 -6.16 3.74
CA ARG A 109 -11.82 -5.63 4.59
C ARG A 109 -13.14 -6.38 4.46
N ARG A 110 -13.47 -6.90 3.28
CA ARG A 110 -14.78 -7.54 2.98
C ARG A 110 -15.97 -6.58 3.16
N THR A 111 -15.76 -5.30 2.90
CA THR A 111 -16.74 -4.21 3.07
C THR A 111 -17.33 -3.72 1.75
N CYS A 112 -16.82 -4.20 0.61
CA CYS A 112 -17.33 -3.93 -0.72
C CYS A 112 -17.69 -5.25 -1.42
N ALA A 113 -18.56 -5.19 -2.43
CA ALA A 113 -18.96 -6.33 -3.23
C ALA A 113 -17.89 -6.74 -4.24
N GLY A 114 -17.01 -5.81 -4.64
CA GLY A 114 -15.92 -6.10 -5.54
C GLY A 114 -14.83 -5.02 -5.53
N VAL A 115 -13.61 -5.46 -5.80
CA VAL A 115 -12.46 -4.59 -6.12
C VAL A 115 -12.09 -4.91 -7.57
N GLN A 116 -12.20 -3.91 -8.44
CA GLN A 116 -11.94 -4.03 -9.86
C GLN A 116 -10.81 -3.07 -10.21
N HIS A 117 -9.77 -3.54 -10.89
CA HIS A 117 -8.65 -2.66 -11.26
C HIS A 117 -9.00 -1.80 -12.48
N PHE A 118 -9.01 -0.48 -12.31
CA PHE A 118 -8.97 0.46 -13.44
C PHE A 118 -7.51 0.73 -13.86
N CYS A 119 -7.09 0.42 -15.09
CA CYS A 119 -7.86 -0.18 -16.19
C CYS A 119 -7.15 -1.41 -16.76
N GLY A 120 -7.95 -2.34 -17.28
CA GLY A 120 -7.43 -3.52 -17.99
C GLY A 120 -6.77 -3.15 -19.31
N LEU A 121 -7.41 -2.32 -20.12
CA LEU A 121 -6.89 -1.78 -21.38
C LEU A 121 -7.27 -0.30 -21.49
N GLY A 122 -6.32 0.54 -21.91
CA GLY A 122 -6.50 1.97 -22.01
C GLY A 122 -5.76 2.56 -23.22
N TYR A 123 -5.87 3.87 -23.38
CA TYR A 123 -4.96 4.58 -24.28
C TYR A 123 -3.62 4.78 -23.57
N SER A 124 -2.56 5.09 -24.33
CA SER A 124 -1.30 5.59 -23.76
C SER A 124 -0.76 6.67 -24.68
N ARG A 125 -0.62 7.89 -24.16
CA ARG A 125 -0.28 9.09 -24.94
C ARG A 125 0.81 9.88 -24.21
N PRO A 126 2.10 9.53 -24.41
CA PRO A 126 3.21 10.22 -23.75
C PRO A 126 3.52 11.60 -24.38
N THR A 127 3.02 11.87 -25.59
CA THR A 127 3.22 13.13 -26.32
C THR A 127 1.98 14.01 -26.32
N GLU A 128 2.14 15.30 -26.61
CA GLU A 128 1.03 16.25 -26.62
C GLU A 128 0.00 15.97 -27.73
N PRO A 129 -1.32 16.02 -27.44
CA PRO A 129 -1.91 16.21 -26.12
C PRO A 129 -1.76 14.97 -25.22
N ARG A 130 -1.08 15.14 -24.07
CA ARG A 130 -0.77 14.01 -23.18
C ARG A 130 -2.03 13.36 -22.60
N GLY A 131 -1.95 12.05 -22.37
CA GLY A 131 -3.00 11.25 -21.75
C GLY A 131 -3.16 11.53 -20.27
N GLN A 132 -4.40 11.41 -19.75
CA GLN A 132 -4.69 11.49 -18.31
C GLN A 132 -4.48 10.16 -17.59
N THR A 133 -4.74 9.05 -18.27
CA THR A 133 -4.62 7.70 -17.73
C THR A 133 -3.84 6.80 -18.69
N SER A 134 -3.55 5.57 -18.27
CA SER A 134 -2.92 4.55 -19.12
C SER A 134 -3.20 3.15 -18.56
N ASP A 135 -2.85 2.12 -19.35
CA ASP A 135 -2.84 0.71 -18.93
C ASP A 135 -1.44 0.22 -18.53
N HIS A 136 -1.34 -1.08 -18.24
CA HIS A 136 -0.13 -1.75 -17.79
C HIS A 136 0.57 -2.56 -18.89
N PHE A 137 0.20 -2.42 -20.17
CA PHE A 137 0.89 -3.13 -21.24
C PHE A 137 2.20 -2.42 -21.61
N ILE A 138 3.25 -3.19 -21.89
CA ILE A 138 4.46 -2.66 -22.54
C ILE A 138 4.54 -3.09 -24.01
N ASP A 139 3.84 -4.15 -24.39
CA ASP A 139 3.64 -4.59 -25.77
C ASP A 139 2.22 -5.15 -25.89
N MET A 140 1.32 -4.38 -26.51
CA MET A 140 -0.08 -4.77 -26.66
C MET A 140 -0.27 -5.89 -27.69
N GLU A 141 0.51 -5.92 -28.76
CA GLU A 141 0.36 -6.91 -29.82
C GLU A 141 0.69 -8.31 -29.30
N LYS A 142 1.68 -8.39 -28.40
CA LYS A 142 2.07 -9.63 -27.72
C LYS A 142 1.38 -9.85 -26.38
N LEU A 143 0.48 -8.95 -25.97
CA LEU A 143 -0.21 -8.96 -24.67
C LEU A 143 0.75 -9.05 -23.47
N ILE A 144 1.89 -8.37 -23.55
CA ILE A 144 2.91 -8.37 -22.49
C ILE A 144 2.62 -7.23 -21.51
N LEU A 145 2.31 -7.62 -20.27
CA LEU A 145 2.20 -6.71 -19.15
C LEU A 145 3.56 -6.21 -18.69
N GLU A 146 3.57 -5.05 -18.05
CA GLU A 146 4.75 -4.52 -17.39
C GLU A 146 5.20 -5.52 -16.29
N PRO A 147 6.47 -5.97 -16.29
CA PRO A 147 6.91 -7.06 -15.42
C PRO A 147 6.78 -6.80 -13.91
N THR A 148 6.97 -5.56 -13.45
CA THR A 148 6.79 -5.25 -12.02
C THR A 148 5.32 -5.25 -11.61
N PHE A 149 4.43 -4.80 -12.50
CA PHE A 149 2.98 -4.91 -12.32
C PHE A 149 2.58 -6.37 -12.21
N GLU A 150 2.96 -7.20 -13.18
CA GLU A 150 2.65 -8.63 -13.15
C GLU A 150 3.21 -9.29 -11.87
N LYS A 151 4.44 -8.96 -11.47
CA LYS A 151 5.06 -9.51 -10.25
C LYS A 151 4.26 -9.20 -8.98
N TYR A 152 3.89 -7.95 -8.73
CA TYR A 152 3.31 -7.54 -7.45
C TYR A 152 1.78 -7.61 -7.45
N VAL A 153 1.13 -7.22 -8.54
CA VAL A 153 -0.33 -7.09 -8.59
C VAL A 153 -1.01 -8.45 -8.82
N ARG A 154 -0.35 -9.40 -9.49
CA ARG A 154 -0.82 -10.80 -9.58
C ARG A 154 -1.10 -11.36 -8.19
N ASP A 155 -0.14 -11.24 -7.28
CA ASP A 155 -0.26 -11.77 -5.91
C ASP A 155 -1.42 -11.09 -5.17
N ALA A 156 -1.54 -9.77 -5.30
CA ALA A 156 -2.63 -8.99 -4.70
C ALA A 156 -4.02 -9.34 -5.23
N PHE A 157 -4.14 -10.01 -6.38
CA PHE A 157 -5.40 -10.51 -6.97
C PHE A 157 -5.60 -12.02 -6.86
N MET A 158 -4.69 -12.76 -6.19
CA MET A 158 -4.87 -14.20 -6.01
C MET A 158 -6.16 -14.52 -5.25
N PRO A 159 -6.94 -15.56 -5.63
CA PRO A 159 -8.18 -15.93 -4.96
C PRO A 159 -8.01 -16.21 -3.46
N VAL A 160 -6.87 -16.81 -3.09
CA VAL A 160 -6.41 -16.84 -1.70
C VAL A 160 -5.30 -15.81 -1.57
N GLY A 161 -5.60 -14.69 -0.92
CA GLY A 161 -4.73 -13.52 -0.82
C GLY A 161 -4.18 -13.33 0.59
N VAL A 162 -3.15 -12.51 0.71
CA VAL A 162 -2.56 -12.10 1.98
C VAL A 162 -2.38 -10.58 2.01
N CYS A 163 -2.60 -9.98 3.18
CA CYS A 163 -2.41 -8.55 3.42
C CYS A 163 -1.68 -8.37 4.75
N ILE A 164 -0.48 -7.78 4.71
CA ILE A 164 0.13 -7.24 5.94
C ILE A 164 -0.66 -5.97 6.29
N ASP A 165 -1.44 -6.04 7.37
CA ASP A 165 -2.29 -4.93 7.81
C ASP A 165 -1.58 -4.03 8.82
N TYR A 166 -0.35 -3.67 8.47
CA TYR A 166 0.53 -2.79 9.24
C TYR A 166 1.04 -1.70 8.32
N TRP A 167 0.64 -0.46 8.56
CA TRP A 167 0.80 0.61 7.58
C TRP A 167 1.87 1.64 7.94
N LYS A 168 2.41 1.60 9.17
CA LYS A 168 3.49 2.50 9.58
C LYS A 168 4.71 2.35 8.68
N GLU A 169 5.12 3.45 8.04
CA GLU A 169 6.30 3.51 7.17
C GLU A 169 7.58 3.93 7.92
N GLU A 170 7.44 4.53 9.10
CA GLU A 170 8.55 4.99 9.93
C GLU A 170 8.38 4.53 11.37
N LEU A 171 9.44 3.99 11.96
CA LEU A 171 9.49 3.53 13.35
C LEU A 171 10.74 4.06 14.06
N THR A 172 10.61 4.29 15.35
CA THR A 172 11.74 4.64 16.19
C THR A 172 12.46 3.36 16.65
N SER A 173 13.78 3.32 16.52
CA SER A 173 14.62 2.23 17.03
C SER A 173 14.46 2.11 18.54
N GLY A 174 14.22 0.93 19.08
CA GLY A 174 14.07 0.77 20.52
C GLY A 174 13.51 -0.60 20.86
N THR A 175 13.46 -0.92 22.16
CA THR A 175 13.09 -2.25 22.70
C THR A 175 11.67 -2.72 22.41
N ASP A 176 10.91 -1.93 21.64
CA ASP A 176 9.51 -2.20 21.34
C ASP A 176 9.35 -3.33 20.31
N THR A 177 8.14 -3.87 20.30
CA THR A 177 7.72 -4.94 19.40
C THR A 177 6.56 -4.43 18.57
N MET A 178 6.59 -4.71 17.28
CA MET A 178 5.48 -4.51 16.36
C MET A 178 4.51 -5.67 16.53
N ASP A 179 3.26 -5.36 16.86
CA ASP A 179 2.16 -6.30 16.66
C ASP A 179 1.70 -6.16 15.20
N VAL A 180 2.09 -7.14 14.37
CA VAL A 180 1.84 -7.15 12.93
C VAL A 180 0.67 -8.09 12.62
N PRO A 181 -0.55 -7.57 12.41
CA PRO A 181 -1.65 -8.36 11.89
C PRO A 181 -1.41 -8.68 10.41
N VAL A 182 -1.64 -9.93 10.03
CA VAL A 182 -1.56 -10.40 8.66
C VAL A 182 -2.85 -11.13 8.34
N ILE A 183 -3.63 -10.56 7.43
CA ILE A 183 -4.95 -11.04 7.04
C ILE A 183 -4.80 -12.00 5.86
N VAL A 184 -5.37 -13.19 5.96
CA VAL A 184 -5.54 -14.12 4.85
C VAL A 184 -6.99 -14.07 4.41
N ILE A 185 -7.22 -13.89 3.11
CA ILE A 185 -8.55 -13.93 2.50
C ILE A 185 -8.70 -15.17 1.64
N ASN A 186 -9.90 -15.73 1.60
CA ASN A 186 -10.24 -16.87 0.75
C ASN A 186 -11.50 -16.54 -0.06
N ASP A 187 -11.35 -16.29 -1.35
CA ASP A 187 -12.46 -16.02 -2.27
C ASP A 187 -13.07 -17.29 -2.85
N LEU A 188 -12.51 -18.46 -2.53
CA LEU A 188 -13.00 -19.73 -3.04
C LEU A 188 -14.31 -20.12 -2.32
N GLY A 189 -15.18 -20.84 -3.04
CA GLY A 189 -16.39 -21.45 -2.46
C GLY A 189 -16.12 -22.67 -1.55
N LYS A 190 -14.88 -22.87 -1.09
CA LYS A 190 -14.48 -23.95 -0.19
C LYS A 190 -13.43 -23.43 0.80
N SER A 191 -13.33 -24.06 1.97
CA SER A 191 -12.29 -23.69 2.95
C SER A 191 -10.88 -23.92 2.38
N TRP A 192 -9.96 -23.04 2.76
CA TRP A 192 -8.55 -23.13 2.47
C TRP A 192 -7.78 -23.42 3.77
N GLU A 193 -6.74 -24.25 3.68
CA GLU A 193 -5.81 -24.53 4.76
C GLU A 193 -4.38 -24.43 4.23
N GLY A 194 -3.50 -23.79 5.00
CA GLY A 194 -2.11 -23.62 4.58
C GLY A 194 -1.25 -22.90 5.60
N LYS A 195 0.02 -22.68 5.23
CA LYS A 195 1.00 -22.06 6.11
C LYS A 195 1.16 -20.58 5.75
N LEU A 196 0.87 -19.72 6.71
CA LEU A 196 1.21 -18.30 6.68
C LEU A 196 2.60 -18.10 7.27
N THR A 197 3.45 -17.33 6.58
CA THR A 197 4.80 -17.01 7.03
C THR A 197 5.05 -15.51 6.94
N LEU A 198 5.49 -14.89 8.03
CA LEU A 198 5.95 -13.51 8.05
C LEU A 198 7.46 -13.47 8.25
N SER A 199 8.15 -12.63 7.48
CA SER A 199 9.59 -12.39 7.57
C SER A 199 9.89 -10.90 7.65
N LEU A 200 10.91 -10.53 8.44
CA LEU A 200 11.52 -9.20 8.45
C LEU A 200 12.89 -9.29 7.78
N LEU A 201 13.11 -8.45 6.76
CA LEU A 201 14.34 -8.42 5.97
C LEU A 201 15.03 -7.06 6.07
N GLN A 202 16.35 -7.08 6.00
CA GLN A 202 17.20 -5.92 5.69
C GLN A 202 17.90 -6.19 4.36
N GLY A 203 17.49 -5.50 3.30
CA GLY A 203 17.87 -5.88 1.94
C GLY A 203 17.44 -7.33 1.63
N LYS A 204 18.40 -8.19 1.26
CA LYS A 204 18.14 -9.62 0.98
C LYS A 204 18.28 -10.53 2.21
N ARG A 205 18.73 -10.00 3.35
CA ARG A 205 19.00 -10.79 4.56
C ARG A 205 17.73 -10.89 5.39
N THR A 206 17.24 -12.11 5.62
CA THR A 206 16.19 -12.37 6.61
C THR A 206 16.77 -12.23 8.03
N LEU A 207 16.22 -11.30 8.81
CA LEU A 207 16.59 -11.08 10.20
C LEU A 207 15.69 -11.82 11.17
N TRP A 208 14.42 -11.98 10.80
CA TRP A 208 13.42 -12.68 11.60
C TRP A 208 12.41 -13.37 10.68
N LYS A 209 11.89 -14.50 11.13
CA LYS A 209 10.88 -15.29 10.40
C LYS A 209 10.06 -16.11 11.37
N LYS A 210 8.74 -16.12 11.19
CA LYS A 210 7.81 -17.00 11.92
C LYS A 210 6.71 -17.48 10.99
N SER A 211 6.22 -18.69 11.24
CA SER A 211 5.13 -19.30 10.48
C SER A 211 4.05 -19.81 11.42
N MET A 212 2.82 -19.87 10.91
CA MET A 212 1.69 -20.52 11.56
C MET A 212 0.80 -21.20 10.52
N ASN A 213 0.13 -22.28 10.93
CA ASN A 213 -0.90 -22.91 10.11
C ASN A 213 -2.19 -22.11 10.27
N MET A 214 -2.87 -21.87 9.15
CA MET A 214 -4.10 -21.12 9.05
C MET A 214 -5.15 -21.97 8.35
N LYS A 215 -6.41 -21.82 8.78
CA LYS A 215 -7.59 -22.27 8.07
C LYS A 215 -8.48 -21.07 7.83
N VAL A 216 -8.99 -20.90 6.62
CA VAL A 216 -9.92 -19.82 6.28
C VAL A 216 -11.12 -20.44 5.58
N ASP A 217 -12.31 -20.19 6.10
CA ASP A 217 -13.53 -20.73 5.50
C ASP A 217 -13.81 -20.15 4.11
N ALA A 218 -14.74 -20.80 3.39
CA ALA A 218 -15.18 -20.36 2.08
C ALA A 218 -15.66 -18.90 2.12
N VAL A 219 -15.23 -18.09 1.16
CA VAL A 219 -15.57 -16.64 1.07
C VAL A 219 -15.23 -15.88 2.38
N GLY A 220 -14.25 -16.37 3.14
CA GLY A 220 -13.89 -15.90 4.46
C GLY A 220 -12.63 -15.03 4.52
N LYS A 221 -12.27 -14.65 5.74
CA LYS A 221 -10.95 -14.10 6.10
C LYS A 221 -10.56 -14.51 7.51
N GLU A 222 -9.27 -14.62 7.78
CA GLU A 222 -8.72 -14.81 9.12
C GLU A 222 -7.47 -13.96 9.33
N THR A 223 -7.11 -13.70 10.58
CA THR A 223 -5.94 -12.86 10.92
C THR A 223 -4.95 -13.63 11.78
N GLY A 224 -3.73 -13.79 11.28
CA GLY A 224 -2.57 -14.18 12.08
C GLY A 224 -1.89 -12.94 12.65
N ARG A 225 -1.58 -12.92 13.94
CA ARG A 225 -0.82 -11.82 14.57
C ARG A 225 0.59 -12.25 14.90
N PHE A 226 1.55 -11.37 14.63
CA PHE A 226 2.97 -11.64 14.82
C PHE A 226 3.62 -10.53 15.63
N ASP A 227 4.29 -10.93 16.72
CA ASP A 227 5.15 -10.07 17.49
C ASP A 227 6.55 -10.01 16.84
N VAL A 228 6.88 -8.86 16.27
CA VAL A 228 8.15 -8.63 15.56
C VAL A 228 8.95 -7.55 16.26
N LYS A 229 10.10 -7.90 16.84
CA LYS A 229 10.98 -6.94 17.50
C LYS A 229 11.46 -5.87 16.51
N ILE A 230 11.38 -4.60 16.90
CA ILE A 230 11.91 -3.50 16.08
C ILE A 230 13.45 -3.60 16.07
N PRO A 231 14.10 -3.59 14.88
CA PRO A 231 15.56 -3.57 14.80
C PRO A 231 16.16 -2.34 15.50
N ALA A 232 17.32 -2.53 16.13
CA ALA A 232 18.05 -1.42 16.75
C ALA A 232 18.75 -0.53 15.72
N ASP A 233 19.16 -1.11 14.59
CA ASP A 233 19.93 -0.42 13.56
C ASP A 233 19.00 0.45 12.70
N PRO A 234 19.24 1.77 12.61
CA PRO A 234 18.49 2.63 11.70
C PRO A 234 18.78 2.26 10.25
N ALA A 235 17.77 1.82 9.52
CA ALA A 235 17.86 1.40 8.12
C ALA A 235 16.46 1.23 7.50
N ALA A 236 16.43 0.97 6.20
CA ALA A 236 15.24 0.45 5.53
C ALA A 236 15.13 -1.06 5.75
N TYR A 237 13.92 -1.50 6.10
CA TYR A 237 13.53 -2.88 6.32
C TYR A 237 12.28 -3.20 5.52
N GLN A 238 12.01 -4.49 5.36
CA GLN A 238 10.81 -4.96 4.68
C GLN A 238 10.16 -6.10 5.47
N LEU A 239 8.86 -5.97 5.71
CA LEU A 239 8.01 -7.09 6.09
C LEU A 239 7.53 -7.79 4.82
N ILE A 240 7.64 -9.12 4.79
CA ILE A 240 7.12 -9.96 3.71
C ILE A 240 6.28 -11.07 4.32
N ALA A 241 5.00 -11.09 3.97
CA ALA A 241 4.10 -12.19 4.27
C ALA A 241 3.98 -13.09 3.05
N GLU A 242 4.03 -14.40 3.26
CA GLU A 242 4.01 -15.42 2.22
C GLU A 242 2.98 -16.50 2.54
N LEU A 243 2.15 -16.83 1.54
CA LEU A 243 1.33 -18.05 1.51
C LEU A 243 1.91 -19.00 0.46
N ALA A 244 2.16 -20.25 0.86
CA ALA A 244 2.49 -21.29 -0.10
C ALA A 244 1.22 -21.73 -0.84
N THR A 245 1.28 -21.79 -2.17
CA THR A 245 0.20 -22.34 -2.99
C THR A 245 0.47 -23.81 -3.33
N VAL A 246 -0.57 -24.53 -3.74
CA VAL A 246 -0.50 -25.98 -4.02
C VAL A 246 0.40 -26.31 -5.22
N ASP A 247 0.51 -25.40 -6.16
CA ASP A 247 1.35 -25.47 -7.36
C ASP A 247 2.81 -25.02 -7.10
N GLY A 248 3.19 -24.76 -5.84
CA GLY A 248 4.55 -24.38 -5.46
C GLY A 248 4.88 -22.90 -5.69
N ASN A 249 3.92 -22.12 -6.19
CA ASN A 249 4.01 -20.66 -6.23
C ASN A 249 3.87 -20.08 -4.81
N THR A 250 4.11 -18.77 -4.69
CA THR A 250 3.98 -18.06 -3.41
C THR A 250 3.19 -16.79 -3.66
N VAL A 251 2.17 -16.56 -2.83
CA VAL A 251 1.43 -15.30 -2.80
C VAL A 251 2.05 -14.40 -1.74
N ARG A 252 2.41 -13.17 -2.10
CA ARG A 252 3.11 -12.26 -1.21
C ARG A 252 2.33 -10.96 -0.94
N SER A 253 2.54 -10.43 0.26
CA SER A 253 2.26 -9.04 0.63
C SER A 253 3.53 -8.43 1.25
N LEU A 254 3.80 -7.16 0.94
CA LEU A 254 5.04 -6.48 1.32
C LEU A 254 4.74 -5.12 1.96
N ARG A 255 5.47 -4.76 3.01
CA ARG A 255 5.47 -3.40 3.60
C ARG A 255 6.89 -2.95 3.85
N ASP A 256 7.21 -1.73 3.41
CA ASP A 256 8.49 -1.10 3.71
C ASP A 256 8.40 -0.33 5.03
N ILE A 257 9.47 -0.42 5.81
CA ILE A 257 9.59 0.23 7.10
C ILE A 257 10.96 0.88 7.18
N ASN A 258 11.00 2.17 7.46
CA ASN A 258 12.22 2.87 7.80
C ASN A 258 12.34 2.97 9.32
N VAL A 259 13.42 2.41 9.87
CA VAL A 259 13.73 2.59 11.30
C VAL A 259 14.69 3.76 11.43
N VAL A 260 14.34 4.72 12.28
CA VAL A 260 15.14 5.91 12.59
C VAL A 260 15.65 5.87 14.03
N ARG A 261 16.74 6.59 14.34
CA ARG A 261 17.30 6.62 15.69
C ARG A 261 16.30 7.22 16.68
N CYS A 262 16.19 6.61 17.85
CA CYS A 262 15.57 7.25 19.00
C CYS A 262 16.41 8.46 19.44
N ASN A 263 15.88 9.67 19.24
CA ASN A 263 16.49 10.88 19.78
C ASN A 263 16.13 10.99 21.26
N LEU A 264 17.08 10.67 22.13
CA LEU A 264 16.96 10.75 23.60
C LEU A 264 16.64 12.17 24.16
N ALA A 265 16.57 13.20 23.29
CA ALA A 265 16.22 14.57 23.63
C ALA A 265 14.74 14.91 23.44
N GLN A 266 13.94 14.03 22.84
CA GLN A 266 12.49 14.26 22.66
C GLN A 266 11.77 14.05 24.00
N GLY A 267 11.54 15.13 24.75
CA GLY A 267 10.78 15.13 26.00
C GLY A 267 11.54 15.44 27.29
N LYS A 268 12.83 15.81 27.23
CA LYS A 268 13.54 16.36 28.40
C LYS A 268 13.37 17.90 28.46
N PRO A 269 13.03 18.49 29.61
CA PRO A 269 13.03 19.94 29.77
C PRO A 269 14.41 20.50 29.43
N VAL A 270 14.45 21.51 28.56
CA VAL A 270 15.67 22.29 28.31
C VAL A 270 15.92 23.14 29.55
N THR A 271 16.84 22.73 30.43
CA THR A 271 17.39 23.63 31.44
C THR A 271 18.50 24.45 30.81
N ALA A 272 18.20 25.69 30.45
CA ALA A 272 19.22 26.67 30.13
C ALA A 272 19.87 27.15 31.45
N SER A 273 21.12 26.74 31.70
CA SER A 273 21.95 27.36 32.74
C SER A 273 22.86 28.39 32.08
N SER A 274 22.44 29.66 32.10
CA SER A 274 23.32 30.80 31.86
C SER A 274 23.98 31.19 33.19
N SER A 275 25.29 31.01 33.30
CA SER A 275 26.10 31.67 34.34
C SER A 275 27.02 32.67 33.66
N SER A 276 26.60 33.94 33.64
CA SER A 276 27.47 35.08 33.36
C SER A 276 28.16 35.48 34.66
N SER A 277 29.45 35.18 34.78
CA SER A 277 30.31 35.81 35.79
C SER A 277 30.95 37.06 35.19
N GLU A 278 30.37 38.23 35.50
CA GLU A 278 31.05 39.51 35.34
C GLU A 278 32.14 39.62 36.43
N ALA A 279 33.40 39.69 36.01
CA ALA A 279 34.49 40.14 36.85
C ALA A 279 34.56 41.67 36.75
N ARG A 280 34.31 42.37 37.88
CA ARG A 280 34.65 43.79 38.03
C ARG A 280 36.08 43.91 38.52
N SER A 281 36.85 44.73 37.81
CA SER A 281 38.09 45.40 38.25
C SER A 281 37.80 46.47 39.29
#